data_AF-A0A1U7LN88-F1
#
_entry.id   AF-A0A1U7LN88-F1
#
_cell.length_a   1.000
_cell.length_b   1.000
_cell.length_c   1.000
_cell.angle_alpha   90.00
_cell.angle_beta   90.00
_cell.angle_gamma   90.00
#
_symmetry.space_group_name_H-M   'P 1'
#
loop_
_entity.id
_entity.type
_entity.pdbx_description
1 polymer ?
#
loop_
_entity_poly.entity_id
_entity_poly.type
_entity_poly.pdbx_seq_one_letter_code
_entity_poly.pdbx_strand_id
1 'polypeptide(L)'
;MTSVRLRLASRRLLRPPDVRGLRTFSANSKARLHGATAVILAGVGLAAASGAAYIYWHKLSPYPEEGIFPASPVKLNAVSKHLRLALYYAEHAVDYPRAICHYNDAIQAAHDHNLDPRADTTAGIHIKLAFLYKSLGRYGNARTILESLLADAQRPASAQDSNRLTARAVRLAVSLADIAMCLKDYKAADDHFHWAIHTLLLHRAQNRHLLPTEETIALMATAAEYFRETNRPILAAPLFLKALDMINPPNCTSAHLMNSIAATISGAGPDVSDSSTFAQRQESAKSWAEKAIQQAKNVPRQLKDQTCNQTCATANINLAIIADILNDRNEAIVRLQDAKVWAKKCFNIDINEQVKQLEQRLNYSTQVYKG
;
A
#
# COMPACT_ATOMS: atom_id res chain seq x y z
N MET A 1 76.65 -36.85 7.32
CA MET A 1 76.58 -37.16 5.87
C MET A 1 76.03 -35.95 5.14
N THR A 2 76.90 -35.30 4.34
CA THR A 2 76.64 -34.58 3.07
C THR A 2 75.47 -33.58 3.00
N SER A 3 75.56 -32.31 2.59
CA SER A 3 76.57 -31.46 1.93
C SER A 3 75.88 -30.09 1.73
N VAL A 4 76.26 -29.01 2.43
CA VAL A 4 77.07 -27.85 1.99
C VAL A 4 76.86 -27.35 0.54
N ARG A 5 76.68 -26.00 0.42
CA ARG A 5 77.05 -25.03 -0.66
C ARG A 5 75.88 -24.52 -1.52
N LEU A 6 75.77 -23.23 -1.90
CA LEU A 6 76.47 -21.98 -1.55
C LEU A 6 75.65 -20.78 -2.10
N ARG A 7 75.74 -19.68 -1.35
CA ARG A 7 75.55 -18.23 -1.63
C ARG A 7 75.37 -17.77 -3.09
N LEU A 8 74.61 -16.68 -3.25
CA LEU A 8 75.16 -15.39 -3.71
C LEU A 8 74.24 -14.21 -3.36
N ALA A 9 74.86 -13.15 -2.84
CA ALA A 9 74.27 -11.88 -2.45
C ALA A 9 74.20 -10.94 -3.65
N SER A 10 73.25 -9.99 -3.68
CA SER A 10 73.53 -8.60 -4.07
C SER A 10 72.30 -7.67 -4.06
N ARG A 11 72.50 -6.53 -3.38
CA ARG A 11 72.13 -5.15 -3.76
C ARG A 11 70.65 -4.75 -3.90
N ARG A 12 70.29 -3.78 -3.05
CA ARG A 12 69.26 -2.75 -3.27
C ARG A 12 69.37 -2.15 -4.68
N LEU A 13 68.26 -2.10 -5.41
CA LEU A 13 67.91 -1.02 -6.33
C LEU A 13 66.37 -0.88 -6.36
N LEU A 14 65.91 0.35 -6.18
CA LEU A 14 64.50 0.77 -6.21
C LEU A 14 63.81 0.36 -7.53
N ARG A 15 62.59 -0.17 -7.44
CA ARG A 15 61.64 -0.30 -8.55
C ARG A 15 60.26 0.23 -8.11
N PRO A 16 59.48 0.79 -9.05
CA PRO A 16 58.42 1.78 -8.80
C PRO A 16 57.17 1.17 -8.15
N PRO A 17 56.27 1.99 -7.56
CA PRO A 17 55.04 1.49 -6.97
C PRO A 17 54.17 0.78 -8.01
N ASP A 18 53.74 -0.43 -7.64
CA ASP A 18 52.84 -1.29 -8.40
C ASP A 18 51.47 -0.63 -8.56
N VAL A 19 51.00 -0.53 -9.80
CA VAL A 19 49.78 0.18 -10.23
C VAL A 19 48.50 -0.64 -9.95
N ARG A 20 48.55 -1.60 -9.03
CA ARG A 20 47.43 -2.51 -8.69
C ARG A 20 46.43 -1.95 -7.67
N GLY A 21 46.57 -0.68 -7.29
CA GLY A 21 45.63 0.01 -6.39
C GLY A 21 44.40 0.66 -7.05
N LEU A 22 44.33 0.73 -8.39
CA LEU A 22 43.30 1.51 -9.09
C LEU A 22 42.06 0.70 -9.55
N ARG A 23 42.04 -0.63 -9.34
CA ARG A 23 40.88 -1.47 -9.71
C ARG A 23 39.93 -1.81 -8.55
N THR A 24 40.33 -1.59 -7.31
CA THR A 24 39.47 -1.87 -6.14
C THR A 24 38.56 -0.70 -5.73
N PHE A 25 38.78 0.51 -6.26
CA PHE A 25 37.88 1.64 -6.03
C PHE A 25 36.60 1.60 -6.90
N SER A 26 36.63 0.88 -8.03
CA SER A 26 35.49 0.74 -8.95
C SER A 26 34.47 -0.33 -8.52
N ALA A 27 34.91 -1.35 -7.77
CA ALA A 27 34.01 -2.41 -7.30
C ALA A 27 33.15 -1.93 -6.10
N ASN A 28 33.73 -1.12 -5.21
CA ASN A 28 33.01 -0.55 -4.06
C ASN A 28 32.01 0.56 -4.45
N SER A 29 32.25 1.30 -5.55
CA SER A 29 31.29 2.29 -6.04
C SER A 29 30.04 1.63 -6.64
N LYS A 30 30.20 0.49 -7.34
CA LYS A 30 29.05 -0.29 -7.85
C LYS A 30 28.23 -0.88 -6.69
N ALA A 31 28.86 -1.46 -5.67
CA ALA A 31 28.15 -1.98 -4.50
C ALA A 31 27.41 -0.89 -3.69
N ARG A 32 27.99 0.31 -3.56
CA ARG A 32 27.30 1.48 -2.96
C ARG A 32 26.16 2.02 -3.82
N LEU A 33 26.28 1.96 -5.15
CA LEU A 33 25.22 2.34 -6.08
C LEU A 33 24.03 1.38 -6.00
N HIS A 34 24.27 0.07 -5.83
CA HIS A 34 23.23 -0.94 -5.59
C HIS A 34 22.57 -0.80 -4.19
N GLY A 35 23.34 -0.41 -3.17
CA GLY A 35 22.78 -0.06 -1.86
C GLY A 35 21.95 1.23 -1.88
N ALA A 36 22.40 2.24 -2.63
CA ALA A 36 21.67 3.49 -2.81
C ALA A 36 20.37 3.27 -3.59
N THR A 37 20.36 2.46 -4.67
CA THR A 37 19.14 2.14 -5.43
C THR A 37 18.14 1.31 -4.63
N ALA A 38 18.60 0.39 -3.77
CA ALA A 38 17.71 -0.35 -2.85
C ALA A 38 17.05 0.56 -1.80
N VAL A 39 17.78 1.56 -1.28
CA VAL A 39 17.25 2.57 -0.34
C VAL A 39 16.33 3.58 -1.05
N ILE A 40 16.59 3.88 -2.33
CA ILE A 40 15.77 4.76 -3.17
C ILE A 40 14.37 4.15 -3.42
N LEU A 41 14.28 2.84 -3.66
CA LEU A 41 13.01 2.14 -3.88
C LEU A 41 12.14 2.09 -2.62
N ALA A 42 12.75 1.91 -1.45
CA ALA A 42 12.05 1.89 -0.17
C ALA A 42 11.42 3.25 0.21
N GLY A 43 12.07 4.38 -0.15
CA GLY A 43 11.57 5.73 0.15
C GLY A 43 10.34 6.13 -0.68
N VAL A 44 10.28 5.70 -1.94
CA VAL A 44 9.12 5.91 -2.83
C VAL A 44 7.96 4.95 -2.47
N GLY A 45 8.29 3.78 -1.90
CA GLY A 45 7.40 2.81 -1.27
C GLY A 45 6.47 3.37 -0.20
N LEU A 46 7.06 3.89 0.86
CA LEU A 46 6.32 4.30 2.05
C LEU A 46 5.36 5.47 1.79
N ALA A 47 5.61 6.32 0.78
CA ALA A 47 4.81 7.50 0.48
C ALA A 47 3.42 7.18 -0.10
N ALA A 48 3.31 6.25 -1.05
CA ALA A 48 2.03 5.91 -1.67
C ALA A 48 1.15 5.02 -0.78
N ALA A 49 1.75 4.20 0.10
CA ALA A 49 1.06 3.24 0.95
C ALA A 49 0.07 3.91 1.91
N SER A 50 0.41 5.11 2.38
CA SER A 50 -0.42 5.91 3.29
C SER A 50 -1.75 6.37 2.66
N GLY A 51 -1.75 6.69 1.36
CA GLY A 51 -2.95 7.07 0.60
C GLY A 51 -3.81 5.86 0.21
N ALA A 52 -3.17 4.75 -0.14
CA ALA A 52 -3.86 3.49 -0.41
C ALA A 52 -4.55 2.95 0.86
N ALA A 53 -3.90 3.04 2.03
CA ALA A 53 -4.51 2.68 3.31
C ALA A 53 -5.73 3.57 3.62
N TYR A 54 -5.65 4.89 3.43
CA TYR A 54 -6.80 5.79 3.63
C TYR A 54 -7.97 5.46 2.69
N ILE A 55 -7.69 5.28 1.40
CA ILE A 55 -8.70 4.88 0.41
C ILE A 55 -9.29 3.51 0.76
N TYR A 56 -8.44 2.55 1.17
CA TYR A 56 -8.87 1.24 1.63
C TYR A 56 -9.82 1.34 2.84
N TRP A 57 -9.45 2.09 3.88
CA TRP A 57 -10.25 2.25 5.08
C TRP A 57 -11.56 3.02 4.86
N HIS A 58 -11.59 4.02 3.98
CA HIS A 58 -12.79 4.83 3.75
C HIS A 58 -13.69 4.32 2.62
N LYS A 59 -13.14 3.63 1.61
CA LYS A 59 -13.87 3.18 0.41
C LYS A 59 -14.01 1.66 0.30
N LEU A 60 -13.08 0.90 0.89
CA LEU A 60 -13.09 -0.56 0.88
C LEU A 60 -13.50 -1.20 2.20
N SER A 61 -13.62 -0.42 3.29
CA SER A 61 -14.16 -0.94 4.54
C SER A 61 -15.53 -1.55 4.25
N PRO A 62 -15.72 -2.85 4.54
CA PRO A 62 -16.77 -3.65 3.92
C PRO A 62 -18.21 -3.27 4.28
N TYR A 63 -18.47 -2.23 5.08
CA TYR A 63 -19.83 -1.75 5.33
C TYR A 63 -19.94 -0.22 5.36
N PRO A 64 -20.85 0.37 4.56
CA PRO A 64 -21.49 1.61 4.97
C PRO A 64 -22.30 1.34 6.25
N GLU A 65 -22.34 2.32 7.15
CA GLU A 65 -23.05 2.26 8.44
C GLU A 65 -24.52 1.80 8.34
N GLU A 66 -25.11 1.94 7.14
CA GLU A 66 -26.52 1.67 6.83
C GLU A 66 -26.92 0.18 6.84
N GLY A 67 -25.96 -0.77 6.82
CA GLY A 67 -26.25 -2.22 6.80
C GLY A 67 -26.05 -2.95 8.13
N ILE A 68 -25.51 -2.28 9.15
CA ILE A 68 -25.19 -2.87 10.46
C ILE A 68 -26.46 -3.08 11.29
N PHE A 69 -27.46 -2.22 11.09
CA PHE A 69 -28.72 -2.32 11.79
C PHE A 69 -29.75 -2.98 10.87
N PRO A 70 -30.20 -4.20 11.18
CA PRO A 70 -31.36 -4.73 10.48
C PRO A 70 -32.50 -3.71 10.56
N ALA A 71 -33.14 -3.40 9.43
CA ALA A 71 -34.49 -2.85 9.48
C ALA A 71 -35.31 -3.84 10.32
N SER A 72 -35.68 -3.42 11.53
CA SER A 72 -36.13 -4.33 12.59
C SER A 72 -37.37 -5.12 12.17
N PRO A 73 -37.32 -6.45 12.28
CA PRO A 73 -38.39 -7.16 12.96
C PRO A 73 -37.94 -7.58 14.36
N VAL A 74 -38.92 -7.72 15.26
CA VAL A 74 -38.84 -8.04 16.70
C VAL A 74 -37.82 -9.14 17.09
N LYS A 75 -37.46 -10.04 16.15
CA LYS A 75 -36.45 -11.11 16.33
C LYS A 75 -35.01 -10.61 16.48
N LEU A 76 -34.69 -9.37 16.12
CA LEU A 76 -33.33 -8.83 16.17
C LEU A 76 -33.02 -8.00 17.42
N ASN A 77 -33.91 -7.99 18.42
CA ASN A 77 -33.69 -7.20 19.64
C ASN A 77 -32.45 -7.66 20.44
N ALA A 78 -32.24 -8.98 20.58
CA ALA A 78 -31.09 -9.53 21.29
C ALA A 78 -29.78 -9.27 20.52
N VAL A 79 -29.74 -9.63 19.23
CA VAL A 79 -28.57 -9.39 18.35
C VAL A 79 -28.21 -7.90 18.30
N SER A 80 -29.20 -7.03 18.10
CA SER A 80 -28.98 -5.58 18.02
C SER A 80 -28.50 -4.99 19.35
N LYS A 81 -28.99 -5.50 20.48
CA LYS A 81 -28.52 -5.06 21.81
C LYS A 81 -27.04 -5.36 21.99
N HIS A 82 -26.62 -6.60 21.76
CA HIS A 82 -25.22 -6.99 21.89
C HIS A 82 -24.33 -6.28 20.87
N LEU A 83 -24.78 -6.13 19.62
CA LEU A 83 -24.03 -5.40 18.60
C LEU A 83 -23.82 -3.91 18.95
N ARG A 84 -24.86 -3.22 19.47
CA ARG A 84 -24.72 -1.82 19.92
C ARG A 84 -23.72 -1.69 21.06
N LEU A 85 -23.76 -2.61 22.04
CA LEU A 85 -22.78 -2.64 23.12
C LEU A 85 -21.37 -2.90 22.59
N ALA A 86 -21.20 -3.85 21.68
CA ALA A 86 -19.92 -4.15 21.06
C ALA A 86 -19.31 -2.91 20.38
N LEU A 87 -20.10 -2.19 19.57
CA LEU A 87 -19.66 -0.96 18.92
C LEU A 87 -19.35 0.15 19.92
N TYR A 88 -20.18 0.33 20.95
CA TYR A 88 -19.92 1.31 22.01
C TYR A 88 -18.59 1.04 22.72
N TYR A 89 -18.33 -0.21 23.12
CA TYR A 89 -17.09 -0.57 23.79
C TYR A 89 -15.87 -0.53 22.85
N ALA A 90 -16.04 -0.83 21.56
CA ALA A 90 -14.96 -0.77 20.59
C ALA A 90 -14.54 0.67 20.24
N GLU A 91 -15.51 1.56 20.05
CA GLU A 91 -15.28 2.88 19.45
C GLU A 91 -15.30 4.02 20.48
N HIS A 92 -16.13 3.93 21.53
CA HIS A 92 -16.34 5.04 22.47
C HIS A 92 -15.65 4.80 23.81
N ALA A 93 -15.94 3.67 24.47
CA ALA A 93 -15.33 3.36 25.76
C ALA A 93 -13.92 2.78 25.65
N VAL A 94 -13.52 2.35 24.44
CA VAL A 94 -12.21 1.77 24.13
C VAL A 94 -11.84 0.61 25.07
N ASP A 95 -12.83 -0.25 25.37
CA ASP A 95 -12.67 -1.48 26.14
C ASP A 95 -12.82 -2.68 25.19
N TYR A 96 -11.71 -3.01 24.53
CA TYR A 96 -11.67 -4.06 23.53
C TYR A 96 -12.03 -5.45 24.06
N PRO A 97 -11.61 -5.88 25.27
CA PRO A 97 -12.06 -7.14 25.84
C PRO A 97 -13.59 -7.22 25.97
N ARG A 98 -14.25 -6.18 26.50
CA ARG A 98 -15.72 -6.14 26.59
C ARG A 98 -16.38 -6.08 25.22
N ALA A 99 -15.80 -5.33 24.28
CA ALA A 99 -16.30 -5.28 22.90
C ALA A 99 -16.30 -6.68 22.25
N ILE A 100 -15.21 -7.44 22.41
CA ILE A 100 -15.09 -8.81 21.89
C ILE A 100 -16.16 -9.73 22.51
N CYS A 101 -16.38 -9.64 23.84
CA CYS A 101 -17.45 -10.41 24.50
C CYS A 101 -18.81 -10.12 23.86
N HIS A 102 -19.15 -8.85 23.67
CA HIS A 102 -20.43 -8.48 23.07
C HIS A 102 -20.55 -8.81 21.59
N TYR A 103 -19.46 -8.82 20.82
CA TYR A 103 -19.49 -9.36 19.46
C TYR A 103 -19.80 -10.87 19.47
N ASN A 104 -19.17 -11.64 20.35
CA ASN A 104 -19.44 -13.07 20.48
C ASN A 104 -20.88 -13.32 20.94
N ASP A 105 -21.40 -12.54 21.89
CA ASP A 105 -22.81 -12.62 22.32
C ASP A 105 -23.76 -12.34 21.14
N ALA A 106 -23.44 -11.36 20.30
CA ALA A 106 -24.25 -11.03 19.13
C ALA A 106 -24.24 -12.17 18.08
N ILE A 107 -23.09 -12.81 17.88
CA ILE A 107 -22.95 -13.99 17.00
C ILE A 107 -23.75 -15.17 17.56
N GLN A 108 -23.65 -15.43 18.86
CA GLN A 108 -24.40 -16.49 19.52
C GLN A 108 -25.91 -16.25 19.43
N ALA A 109 -26.36 -15.03 19.71
CA ALA A 109 -27.77 -14.67 19.57
C ALA A 109 -28.27 -14.82 18.13
N ALA A 110 -27.43 -14.52 17.13
CA ALA A 110 -27.78 -14.74 15.73
C ALA A 110 -27.97 -16.24 15.41
N HIS A 111 -27.07 -17.08 15.94
CA HIS A 111 -27.17 -18.54 15.84
C HIS A 111 -28.43 -19.08 16.53
N ASP A 112 -28.71 -18.67 17.76
CA ASP A 112 -29.86 -19.13 18.55
C ASP A 112 -31.21 -18.77 17.89
N HIS A 113 -31.23 -17.67 17.14
CA HIS A 113 -32.40 -17.25 16.35
C HIS A 113 -32.43 -17.82 14.93
N ASN A 114 -31.51 -18.74 14.59
CA ASN A 114 -31.39 -19.37 13.27
C ASN A 114 -31.28 -18.33 12.13
N LEU A 115 -30.57 -17.23 12.37
CA LEU A 115 -30.29 -16.26 11.32
C LEU A 115 -29.34 -16.89 10.30
N ASP A 116 -29.60 -16.66 9.01
CA ASP A 116 -28.72 -17.13 7.95
C ASP A 116 -27.30 -16.57 8.15
N PRO A 117 -26.27 -17.43 8.27
CA PRO A 117 -24.88 -16.99 8.37
C PRO A 117 -24.41 -16.14 7.19
N ARG A 118 -25.03 -16.34 6.01
CA ARG A 118 -24.72 -15.60 4.78
C ARG A 118 -25.52 -14.29 4.66
N ALA A 119 -26.45 -14.02 5.57
CA ALA A 119 -27.14 -12.74 5.61
C ALA A 119 -26.15 -11.61 5.91
N ASP A 120 -26.42 -10.43 5.35
CA ASP A 120 -25.58 -9.24 5.51
C ASP A 120 -25.41 -8.86 6.99
N THR A 121 -26.47 -9.02 7.79
CA THR A 121 -26.46 -8.74 9.23
C THR A 121 -25.49 -9.65 9.98
N THR A 122 -25.58 -10.98 9.77
CA THR A 122 -24.75 -11.97 10.47
C THR A 122 -23.29 -11.88 10.02
N ALA A 123 -23.06 -11.78 8.71
CA ALA A 123 -21.71 -11.61 8.16
C ALA A 123 -21.08 -10.30 8.63
N GLY A 124 -21.85 -9.20 8.71
CA GLY A 124 -21.38 -7.90 9.18
C GLY A 124 -20.82 -7.92 10.60
N ILE A 125 -21.44 -8.68 11.52
CA ILE A 125 -20.95 -8.83 12.90
C ILE A 125 -19.57 -9.50 12.92
N HIS A 126 -19.41 -10.60 12.18
CA HIS A 126 -18.14 -11.33 12.08
C HIS A 126 -17.04 -10.47 11.44
N ILE A 127 -17.39 -9.73 10.38
CA ILE A 127 -16.48 -8.80 9.72
C ILE A 127 -16.00 -7.74 10.72
N LYS A 128 -16.90 -7.08 11.44
CA LYS A 128 -16.52 -6.06 12.45
C LYS A 128 -15.60 -6.64 13.53
N LEU A 129 -15.89 -7.84 14.02
CA LEU A 129 -15.03 -8.55 14.96
C LEU A 129 -13.64 -8.86 14.36
N ALA A 130 -13.57 -9.30 13.10
CA ALA A 130 -12.30 -9.54 12.41
C ALA A 130 -11.48 -8.25 12.26
N PHE A 131 -12.10 -7.12 11.93
CA PHE A 131 -11.42 -5.82 11.85
C PHE A 131 -10.96 -5.33 13.23
N LEU A 132 -11.72 -5.59 14.30
CA LEU A 132 -11.25 -5.34 15.66
C LEU A 132 -10.04 -6.22 16.01
N TYR A 133 -10.05 -7.50 15.64
CA TYR A 133 -8.85 -8.34 15.83
C TYR A 133 -7.65 -7.80 15.06
N LYS A 134 -7.84 -7.34 13.82
CA LYS A 134 -6.80 -6.72 13.01
C LYS A 134 -6.23 -5.46 13.68
N SER A 135 -7.08 -4.56 14.17
CA SER A 135 -6.61 -3.32 14.83
C SER A 135 -5.84 -3.59 16.12
N LEU A 136 -6.10 -4.71 16.78
CA LEU A 136 -5.36 -5.21 17.94
C LEU A 136 -4.09 -5.99 17.58
N GLY A 137 -3.73 -6.08 16.30
CA GLY A 137 -2.59 -6.89 15.83
C GLY A 137 -2.81 -8.41 15.93
N ARG A 138 -4.02 -8.86 16.24
CA ARG A 138 -4.40 -10.29 16.33
C ARG A 138 -4.76 -10.85 14.95
N TYR A 139 -3.83 -10.73 14.01
CA TYR A 139 -4.04 -11.07 12.60
C TYR A 139 -4.48 -12.52 12.36
N GLY A 140 -4.00 -13.48 13.17
CA GLY A 140 -4.41 -14.88 13.08
C GLY A 140 -5.91 -15.08 13.31
N ASN A 141 -6.47 -14.41 14.33
CA ASN A 141 -7.91 -14.46 14.61
C ASN A 141 -8.73 -13.81 13.50
N ALA A 142 -8.28 -12.66 13.01
CA ALA A 142 -8.93 -11.95 11.91
C ALA A 142 -8.97 -12.84 10.66
N ARG A 143 -7.83 -13.48 10.32
CA ARG A 143 -7.72 -14.42 9.20
C ARG A 143 -8.74 -15.55 9.31
N THR A 144 -8.79 -16.25 10.44
CA THR A 144 -9.71 -17.40 10.63
C THR A 144 -11.17 -17.02 10.39
N ILE A 145 -11.61 -15.86 10.91
CA ILE A 145 -12.98 -15.39 10.69
C ILE A 145 -13.23 -15.06 9.21
N LEU A 146 -12.31 -14.31 8.59
CA LEU A 146 -12.45 -13.90 7.18
C LEU A 146 -12.39 -15.08 6.21
N GLU A 147 -11.57 -16.11 6.48
CA GLU A 147 -11.52 -17.35 5.70
C GLU A 147 -12.84 -18.10 5.75
N SER A 148 -13.44 -18.23 6.95
CA SER A 148 -14.76 -18.85 7.11
C SER A 148 -15.83 -18.11 6.30
N LEU A 149 -15.85 -16.77 6.40
CA LEU A 149 -16.80 -15.95 5.66
C LEU A 149 -16.60 -16.04 4.14
N LEU A 150 -15.35 -16.10 3.67
CA LEU A 150 -15.04 -16.25 2.26
C LEU A 150 -15.53 -17.60 1.73
N ALA A 151 -15.29 -18.68 2.48
CA ALA A 151 -15.78 -20.01 2.14
C ALA A 151 -17.32 -20.04 2.04
N ASP A 152 -18.02 -19.43 2.99
CA ASP A 152 -19.48 -19.31 2.96
C ASP A 152 -19.98 -18.46 1.78
N ALA A 153 -19.27 -17.38 1.44
CA ALA A 153 -19.62 -16.53 0.30
C ALA A 153 -19.42 -17.24 -1.05
N GLN A 154 -18.44 -18.13 -1.17
CA GLN A 154 -18.13 -18.88 -2.39
C GLN A 154 -19.01 -20.11 -2.62
N ARG A 155 -19.78 -20.57 -1.63
CA ARG A 155 -20.73 -21.68 -1.83
C ARG A 155 -21.78 -21.34 -2.90
N PRO A 156 -22.33 -22.34 -3.61
CA PRO A 156 -23.43 -22.13 -4.54
C PRO A 156 -24.56 -21.32 -3.91
N ALA A 157 -25.15 -20.44 -4.71
CA ALA A 157 -26.20 -19.54 -4.28
C ALA A 157 -27.25 -19.41 -5.38
N SER A 158 -28.44 -18.91 -5.01
CA SER A 158 -29.46 -18.52 -5.98
C SER A 158 -28.91 -17.48 -6.95
N ALA A 159 -29.50 -17.36 -8.13
CA ALA A 159 -29.12 -16.31 -9.09
C ALA A 159 -29.26 -14.89 -8.48
N GLN A 160 -30.25 -14.70 -7.61
CA GLN A 160 -30.51 -13.45 -6.91
C GLN A 160 -29.39 -13.08 -5.92
N ASP A 161 -28.85 -14.07 -5.20
CA ASP A 161 -27.80 -13.85 -4.20
C ASP A 161 -26.38 -13.91 -4.77
N SER A 162 -26.20 -14.53 -5.95
CA SER A 162 -24.89 -14.79 -6.55
C SER A 162 -24.04 -13.53 -6.73
N ASN A 163 -24.61 -12.42 -7.22
CA ASN A 163 -23.87 -11.16 -7.37
C ASN A 163 -23.45 -10.57 -6.03
N ARG A 164 -24.38 -10.53 -5.06
CA ARG A 164 -24.13 -9.99 -3.71
C ARG A 164 -23.03 -10.78 -3.00
N LEU A 165 -23.10 -12.10 -3.06
CA LEU A 165 -22.13 -12.98 -2.40
C LEU A 165 -20.77 -12.96 -3.10
N THR A 166 -20.74 -12.91 -4.43
CA THR A 166 -19.48 -12.73 -5.18
C THR A 166 -18.83 -11.38 -4.84
N ALA A 167 -19.63 -10.30 -4.78
CA ALA A 167 -19.16 -8.98 -4.36
C ALA A 167 -18.56 -9.02 -2.94
N ARG A 168 -19.24 -9.67 -1.99
CA ARG A 168 -18.72 -9.88 -0.63
C ARG A 168 -17.43 -10.68 -0.63
N ALA A 169 -17.38 -11.78 -1.39
CA ALA A 169 -16.20 -12.63 -1.50
C ALA A 169 -14.99 -11.83 -2.02
N VAL A 170 -15.19 -10.95 -3.01
CA VAL A 170 -14.15 -10.03 -3.52
C VAL A 170 -13.62 -9.12 -2.41
N ARG A 171 -14.50 -8.48 -1.61
CA ARG A 171 -14.07 -7.65 -0.46
C ARG A 171 -13.29 -8.43 0.60
N LEU A 172 -13.77 -9.64 0.91
CA LEU A 172 -13.15 -10.53 1.88
C LEU A 172 -11.77 -10.99 1.41
N ALA A 173 -11.61 -11.32 0.12
CA ALA A 173 -10.33 -11.69 -0.46
C ALA A 173 -9.30 -10.56 -0.35
N VAL A 174 -9.67 -9.32 -0.69
CA VAL A 174 -8.76 -8.18 -0.52
C VAL A 174 -8.36 -7.98 0.95
N SER A 175 -9.31 -8.16 1.87
CA SER A 175 -9.04 -8.06 3.31
C SER A 175 -8.11 -9.18 3.80
N LEU A 176 -8.29 -10.40 3.29
CA LEU A 176 -7.39 -11.52 3.57
C LEU A 176 -5.99 -11.29 2.99
N ALA A 177 -5.89 -10.68 1.81
CA ALA A 177 -4.61 -10.34 1.21
C ALA A 177 -3.81 -9.37 2.09
N ASP A 178 -4.48 -8.34 2.62
CA ASP A 178 -3.87 -7.40 3.56
C ASP A 178 -3.46 -8.05 4.89
N ILE A 179 -4.31 -8.93 5.45
CA ILE A 179 -3.94 -9.73 6.63
C ILE A 179 -2.73 -10.64 6.34
N ALA A 180 -2.69 -11.26 5.16
CA ALA A 180 -1.59 -12.10 4.74
C ALA A 180 -0.28 -11.30 4.61
N MET A 181 -0.34 -10.05 4.12
CA MET A 181 0.81 -9.14 4.13
C MET A 181 1.30 -8.87 5.55
N CYS A 182 0.41 -8.58 6.51
CA CYS A 182 0.79 -8.38 7.92
C CYS A 182 1.47 -9.62 8.51
N LEU A 183 1.05 -10.82 8.09
CA LEU A 183 1.62 -12.10 8.50
C LEU A 183 2.87 -12.51 7.68
N LYS A 184 3.28 -11.70 6.69
CA LYS A 184 4.35 -11.99 5.73
C LYS A 184 4.12 -13.26 4.90
N ASP A 185 2.87 -13.67 4.72
CA ASP A 185 2.45 -14.73 3.82
C ASP A 185 2.19 -14.15 2.42
N TYR A 186 3.26 -13.79 1.72
CA TYR A 186 3.18 -13.15 0.40
C TYR A 186 2.50 -14.03 -0.65
N LYS A 187 2.57 -15.35 -0.50
CA LYS A 187 1.89 -16.29 -1.41
C LYS A 187 0.37 -16.19 -1.25
N ALA A 188 -0.13 -16.25 0.00
CA ALA A 188 -1.56 -16.09 0.23
C ALA A 188 -2.04 -14.68 -0.19
N ALA A 189 -1.25 -13.64 0.06
CA ALA A 189 -1.55 -12.29 -0.41
C ALA A 189 -1.68 -12.23 -1.94
N ASP A 190 -0.74 -12.84 -2.67
CA ASP A 190 -0.81 -12.98 -4.12
C ASP A 190 -2.09 -13.69 -4.55
N ASP A 191 -2.36 -14.88 -4.02
CA ASP A 191 -3.51 -15.69 -4.42
C ASP A 191 -4.83 -14.91 -4.25
N HIS A 192 -4.98 -14.21 -3.12
CA HIS A 192 -6.16 -13.42 -2.83
C HIS A 192 -6.30 -12.17 -3.72
N PHE A 193 -5.24 -11.40 -3.95
CA PHE A 193 -5.28 -10.23 -4.84
C PHE A 193 -5.55 -10.63 -6.29
N HIS A 194 -4.89 -11.67 -6.79
CA HIS A 194 -5.12 -12.19 -8.14
C HIS A 194 -6.57 -12.65 -8.30
N TRP A 195 -7.09 -13.44 -7.36
CA TRP A 195 -8.47 -13.92 -7.43
C TRP A 195 -9.48 -12.76 -7.40
N ALA A 196 -9.28 -11.77 -6.52
CA ALA A 196 -10.17 -10.61 -6.40
C ALA A 196 -10.19 -9.78 -7.69
N ILE A 197 -9.02 -9.43 -8.24
CA ILE A 197 -8.91 -8.66 -9.48
C ILE A 197 -9.48 -9.44 -10.66
N HIS A 198 -9.10 -10.71 -10.81
CA HIS A 198 -9.57 -11.56 -11.90
C HIS A 198 -11.10 -11.68 -11.90
N THR A 199 -11.68 -11.97 -10.73
CA THR A 199 -13.15 -12.07 -10.57
C THR A 199 -13.83 -10.76 -10.93
N LEU A 200 -13.28 -9.62 -10.47
CA LEU A 200 -13.83 -8.31 -10.73
C LEU A 200 -13.78 -7.91 -12.22
N LEU A 201 -12.66 -8.19 -12.89
CA LEU A 201 -12.47 -7.91 -14.32
C LEU A 201 -13.31 -8.83 -15.20
N LEU A 202 -13.39 -10.11 -14.86
CA LEU A 202 -14.21 -11.10 -15.57
C LEU A 202 -15.69 -10.70 -15.56
N HIS A 203 -16.23 -10.34 -14.40
CA HIS A 203 -17.63 -9.91 -14.31
C HIS A 203 -17.88 -8.61 -15.07
N ARG A 204 -16.95 -7.65 -15.02
CA ARG A 204 -17.05 -6.43 -15.82
C ARG A 204 -17.06 -6.69 -17.32
N ALA A 205 -16.24 -7.62 -17.81
CA ALA A 205 -16.24 -8.02 -19.22
C ALA A 205 -17.59 -8.61 -19.65
N GLN A 206 -18.37 -9.13 -18.70
CA GLN A 206 -19.74 -9.61 -18.90
C GLN A 206 -20.81 -8.53 -18.62
N ASN A 207 -20.44 -7.24 -18.55
CA ASN A 207 -21.31 -6.14 -18.15
C ASN A 207 -21.99 -6.32 -16.78
N ARG A 208 -21.36 -7.08 -15.87
CA ARG A 208 -21.81 -7.27 -14.48
C ARG A 208 -20.93 -6.45 -13.54
N HIS A 209 -21.48 -5.36 -13.02
CA HIS A 209 -20.80 -4.51 -12.05
C HIS A 209 -21.04 -5.01 -10.64
N LEU A 210 -20.15 -5.89 -10.15
CA LEU A 210 -20.24 -6.47 -8.81
C LEU A 210 -20.15 -5.43 -7.69
N LEU A 211 -19.30 -4.42 -7.87
CA LEU A 211 -19.02 -3.38 -6.90
C LEU A 211 -19.28 -2.00 -7.53
N PRO A 212 -19.68 -1.00 -6.74
CA PRO A 212 -19.68 0.40 -7.17
C PRO A 212 -18.34 0.80 -7.80
N THR A 213 -18.39 1.74 -8.73
CA THR A 213 -17.19 2.23 -9.44
C THR A 213 -16.11 2.72 -8.49
N GLU A 214 -16.47 3.51 -7.47
CA GLU A 214 -15.53 4.02 -6.46
C GLU A 214 -14.81 2.90 -5.71
N GLU A 215 -15.54 1.87 -5.31
CA GLU A 215 -14.98 0.73 -4.57
C GLU A 215 -14.08 -0.11 -5.47
N THR A 216 -14.41 -0.24 -6.75
CA THR A 216 -13.51 -0.90 -7.71
C THR A 216 -12.20 -0.14 -7.86
N ILE A 217 -12.27 1.19 -7.99
CA ILE A 217 -11.10 2.04 -8.09
C ILE A 217 -10.21 1.83 -6.86
N ALA A 218 -10.80 1.85 -5.67
CA ALA A 218 -10.11 1.61 -4.42
C ALA A 218 -9.47 0.21 -4.34
N LEU A 219 -10.17 -0.83 -4.81
CA LEU A 219 -9.65 -2.19 -4.85
C LEU A 219 -8.44 -2.30 -5.78
N MET A 220 -8.57 -1.79 -7.01
CA MET A 220 -7.49 -1.80 -7.99
C MET A 220 -6.28 -1.02 -7.50
N ALA A 221 -6.50 0.15 -6.87
CA ALA A 221 -5.44 0.94 -6.27
C ALA A 221 -4.72 0.18 -5.14
N THR A 222 -5.48 -0.49 -4.26
CA THR A 222 -4.93 -1.28 -3.15
C THR A 222 -4.07 -2.45 -3.67
N ALA A 223 -4.58 -3.18 -4.67
CA ALA A 223 -3.83 -4.29 -5.25
C ALA A 223 -2.61 -3.81 -6.06
N ALA A 224 -2.74 -2.69 -6.77
CA ALA A 224 -1.62 -2.06 -7.48
C ALA A 224 -0.51 -1.66 -6.50
N GLU A 225 -0.89 -1.10 -5.36
CA GLU A 225 0.05 -0.72 -4.31
C GLU A 225 0.78 -1.94 -3.75
N TYR A 226 0.07 -3.03 -3.49
CA TYR A 226 0.69 -4.29 -3.12
C TYR A 226 1.72 -4.78 -4.16
N PHE A 227 1.36 -4.78 -5.44
CA PHE A 227 2.29 -5.18 -6.50
C PHE A 227 3.50 -4.25 -6.60
N ARG A 228 3.30 -2.95 -6.33
CA ARG A 228 4.37 -1.96 -6.31
C ARG A 228 5.33 -2.20 -5.14
N GLU A 229 4.81 -2.39 -3.93
CA GLU A 229 5.58 -2.69 -2.71
C GLU A 229 6.37 -4.00 -2.81
N THR A 230 5.83 -4.97 -3.56
CA THR A 230 6.50 -6.25 -3.85
C THR A 230 7.39 -6.20 -5.10
N ASN A 231 7.74 -4.99 -5.57
CA ASN A 231 8.65 -4.73 -6.69
C ASN A 231 8.22 -5.37 -8.02
N ARG A 232 6.91 -5.36 -8.31
CA ARG A 232 6.29 -5.86 -9.55
C ARG A 232 5.57 -4.72 -10.30
N PRO A 233 6.31 -3.70 -10.78
CA PRO A 233 5.72 -2.51 -11.41
C PRO A 233 4.91 -2.82 -12.67
N ILE A 234 5.23 -3.89 -13.40
CA ILE A 234 4.50 -4.34 -14.60
C ILE A 234 3.06 -4.75 -14.27
N LEU A 235 2.81 -5.25 -13.05
CA LEU A 235 1.46 -5.57 -12.57
C LEU A 235 0.77 -4.35 -11.94
N ALA A 236 1.53 -3.49 -11.26
CA ALA A 236 0.99 -2.30 -10.59
C ALA A 236 0.52 -1.21 -11.56
N ALA A 237 1.37 -0.82 -12.52
CA ALA A 237 1.09 0.29 -13.44
C ALA A 237 -0.25 0.16 -14.21
N PRO A 238 -0.58 -0.98 -14.86
CA PRO A 238 -1.84 -1.11 -15.57
C PRO A 238 -3.06 -1.03 -14.65
N LEU A 239 -2.95 -1.48 -13.39
CA LEU A 239 -4.04 -1.37 -12.42
C LEU A 239 -4.27 0.08 -11.99
N PHE A 240 -3.21 0.86 -11.71
CA PHE A 240 -3.36 2.29 -11.44
C PHE A 240 -3.95 3.05 -12.62
N LEU A 241 -3.47 2.77 -13.84
CA LEU A 241 -4.00 3.40 -15.06
C LEU A 241 -5.47 3.04 -15.27
N LYS A 242 -5.85 1.77 -15.06
CA LYS A 242 -7.24 1.35 -15.20
C LYS A 242 -8.15 2.00 -14.15
N ALA A 243 -7.68 2.11 -12.91
CA ALA A 243 -8.39 2.80 -11.85
C ALA A 243 -8.57 4.30 -12.17
N LEU A 244 -7.55 4.94 -12.75
CA LEU A 244 -7.59 6.36 -13.11
C LEU A 244 -8.58 6.63 -14.25
N ASP A 245 -8.60 5.77 -15.26
CA ASP A 245 -9.53 5.82 -16.41
C ASP A 245 -11.02 5.72 -15.98
N MET A 246 -11.29 5.10 -14.84
CA MET A 246 -12.65 4.97 -14.31
C MET A 246 -13.15 6.23 -13.57
N ILE A 247 -12.31 7.21 -13.30
CA ILE A 247 -12.69 8.41 -12.54
C ILE A 247 -13.16 9.51 -13.49
N ASN A 248 -14.44 9.85 -13.40
CA ASN A 248 -15.03 10.99 -14.10
C ASN A 248 -16.16 11.60 -13.25
N PRO A 249 -16.09 12.89 -12.84
CA PRO A 249 -15.03 13.86 -13.10
C PRO A 249 -13.76 13.65 -12.26
N PRO A 250 -12.59 14.18 -12.68
CA PRO A 250 -11.35 14.10 -11.92
C PRO A 250 -11.46 14.67 -10.50
N ASN A 251 -10.90 13.96 -9.52
CA ASN A 251 -11.00 14.30 -8.09
C ASN A 251 -9.68 14.06 -7.34
N CYS A 252 -9.71 14.07 -6.00
CA CYS A 252 -8.51 13.81 -5.18
C CYS A 252 -7.96 12.39 -5.36
N THR A 253 -8.82 11.40 -5.62
CA THR A 253 -8.40 10.03 -5.94
C THR A 253 -7.63 10.00 -7.27
N SER A 254 -8.06 10.77 -8.28
CA SER A 254 -7.29 10.91 -9.54
C SER A 254 -5.87 11.40 -9.27
N ALA A 255 -5.73 12.43 -8.42
CA ALA A 255 -4.42 12.96 -8.04
C ALA A 255 -3.55 11.88 -7.36
N HIS A 256 -4.13 11.13 -6.41
CA HIS A 256 -3.42 10.05 -5.73
C HIS A 256 -2.93 8.96 -6.69
N LEU A 257 -3.79 8.53 -7.63
CA LEU A 257 -3.42 7.52 -8.63
C LEU A 257 -2.30 8.02 -9.55
N MET A 258 -2.34 9.29 -9.98
CA MET A 258 -1.26 9.92 -10.75
C MET A 258 0.08 9.89 -10.00
N ASN A 259 0.08 10.20 -8.70
CA ASN A 259 1.30 10.13 -7.89
C ASN A 259 1.77 8.68 -7.70
N SER A 260 0.84 7.73 -7.59
CA SER A 260 1.18 6.29 -7.46
C SER A 260 1.77 5.74 -8.76
N ILE A 261 1.32 6.22 -9.92
CA ILE A 261 1.95 5.94 -11.23
C ILE A 261 3.38 6.52 -11.26
N ALA A 262 3.58 7.76 -10.82
CA ALA A 262 4.91 8.36 -10.72
C ALA A 262 5.87 7.50 -9.87
N ALA A 263 5.40 7.09 -8.69
CA ALA A 263 6.14 6.22 -7.78
C ALA A 263 6.50 4.86 -8.43
N THR A 264 5.54 4.27 -9.15
CA THR A 264 5.73 2.99 -9.86
C THR A 264 6.77 3.09 -10.98
N ILE A 265 6.73 4.17 -11.77
CA ILE A 265 7.67 4.39 -12.88
C ILE A 265 9.07 4.70 -12.34
N SER A 266 9.17 5.56 -11.33
CA SER A 266 10.46 5.94 -10.72
C SER A 266 11.16 4.74 -10.10
N GLY A 267 10.38 3.85 -9.45
CA GLY A 267 10.87 2.64 -8.82
C GLY A 267 11.04 1.42 -9.74
N ALA A 268 10.76 1.55 -11.04
CA ALA A 268 10.96 0.44 -11.96
C ALA A 268 12.46 0.11 -12.12
N GLY A 269 12.83 -1.14 -11.82
CA GLY A 269 14.17 -1.67 -12.02
C GLY A 269 14.64 -1.61 -13.49
N PRO A 270 15.95 -1.79 -13.74
CA PRO A 270 16.51 -1.74 -15.10
C PRO A 270 16.00 -2.86 -16.02
N ASP A 271 15.51 -3.97 -15.45
CA ASP A 271 15.03 -5.15 -16.17
C ASP A 271 13.59 -5.05 -16.68
N VAL A 272 12.89 -3.94 -16.42
CA VAL A 272 11.65 -3.68 -17.15
C VAL A 272 12.03 -3.50 -18.61
N SER A 273 11.50 -4.37 -19.48
CA SER A 273 11.82 -4.55 -20.90
C SER A 273 11.45 -3.35 -21.80
N ASP A 274 11.56 -2.16 -21.24
CA ASP A 274 11.20 -0.90 -21.83
C ASP A 274 12.49 -0.27 -22.38
N SER A 275 12.47 0.15 -23.63
CA SER A 275 13.61 0.78 -24.32
C SER A 275 14.01 2.14 -23.73
N SER A 276 13.35 2.56 -22.66
CA SER A 276 13.56 3.82 -21.95
C SER A 276 14.84 3.78 -21.10
N THR A 277 15.67 4.81 -21.25
CA THR A 277 16.82 5.03 -20.37
C THR A 277 16.35 5.38 -18.95
N PHE A 278 17.21 5.15 -17.95
CA PHE A 278 16.91 5.53 -16.57
C PHE A 278 16.50 7.01 -16.43
N ALA A 279 17.19 7.92 -17.13
CA ALA A 279 16.87 9.34 -17.13
C ALA A 279 15.49 9.63 -17.72
N GLN A 280 15.13 9.00 -18.84
CA GLN A 280 13.79 9.13 -19.44
C GLN A 280 12.69 8.63 -18.51
N ARG A 281 12.92 7.54 -17.77
CA ARG A 281 11.96 7.04 -16.78
C ARG A 281 11.77 8.04 -15.63
N GLN A 282 12.85 8.60 -15.11
CA GLN A 282 12.75 9.61 -14.03
C GLN A 282 12.04 10.88 -14.50
N GLU A 283 12.28 11.34 -15.73
CA GLU A 283 11.57 12.49 -16.29
C GLU A 283 10.06 12.20 -16.47
N SER A 284 9.72 10.99 -16.93
CA SER A 284 8.32 10.55 -17.01
C SER A 284 7.66 10.53 -15.63
N ALA A 285 8.33 9.96 -14.63
CA ALA A 285 7.85 9.94 -13.25
C ALA A 285 7.65 11.35 -12.68
N LYS A 286 8.60 12.26 -12.93
CA LYS A 286 8.50 13.68 -12.56
C LYS A 286 7.23 14.32 -13.14
N SER A 287 6.99 14.13 -14.44
CA SER A 287 5.79 14.65 -15.12
C SER A 287 4.49 14.16 -14.48
N TRP A 288 4.42 12.87 -14.10
CA TRP A 288 3.25 12.32 -13.40
C TRP A 288 3.04 12.90 -12.00
N ALA A 289 4.11 13.07 -11.23
CA ALA A 289 4.02 13.65 -9.88
C ALA A 289 3.61 15.13 -9.94
N GLU A 290 4.11 15.90 -10.92
CA GLU A 290 3.69 17.29 -11.13
C GLU A 290 2.22 17.39 -11.53
N LYS A 291 1.76 16.52 -12.43
CA LYS A 291 0.33 16.39 -12.79
C LYS A 291 -0.52 16.04 -11.57
N ALA A 292 -0.05 15.15 -10.69
CA ALA A 292 -0.76 14.81 -9.46
C ALA A 292 -0.97 16.04 -8.55
N ILE A 293 0.08 16.85 -8.35
CA ILE A 293 -0.02 18.10 -7.58
C ILE A 293 -0.99 19.07 -8.24
N GLN A 294 -0.91 19.24 -9.56
CA GLN A 294 -1.82 20.11 -10.30
C GLN A 294 -3.27 19.65 -10.17
N GLN A 295 -3.53 18.35 -10.34
CA GLN A 295 -4.84 17.75 -10.18
C GLN A 295 -5.40 18.01 -8.77
N ALA A 296 -4.61 17.73 -7.71
CA ALA A 296 -5.03 17.98 -6.33
C ALA A 296 -5.31 19.47 -6.04
N LYS A 297 -4.56 20.39 -6.65
CA LYS A 297 -4.80 21.84 -6.52
C LYS A 297 -6.09 22.27 -7.22
N ASN A 298 -6.41 21.68 -8.38
CA ASN A 298 -7.53 22.05 -9.23
C ASN A 298 -8.89 21.48 -8.77
N VAL A 299 -8.92 20.47 -7.89
CA VAL A 299 -10.19 19.98 -7.31
C VAL A 299 -10.94 21.15 -6.62
N PRO A 300 -12.24 21.34 -6.85
CA PRO A 300 -13.03 22.37 -6.17
C PRO A 300 -12.93 22.29 -4.65
N ARG A 301 -12.87 23.42 -3.96
CA ARG A 301 -12.63 23.47 -2.50
C ARG A 301 -13.64 22.64 -1.71
N GLN A 302 -14.91 22.59 -2.15
CA GLN A 302 -15.96 21.82 -1.49
C GLN A 302 -15.79 20.30 -1.62
N LEU A 303 -15.02 19.84 -2.61
CA LEU A 303 -14.78 18.43 -2.90
C LEU A 303 -13.38 17.96 -2.46
N LYS A 304 -12.57 18.85 -1.87
CA LYS A 304 -11.25 18.46 -1.35
C LYS A 304 -11.39 17.69 -0.05
N ASP A 305 -10.78 16.52 -0.02
CA ASP A 305 -10.62 15.70 1.17
C ASP A 305 -9.15 15.63 1.61
N GLN A 306 -8.86 14.83 2.63
CA GLN A 306 -7.49 14.62 3.12
C GLN A 306 -6.57 14.02 2.04
N THR A 307 -7.12 13.24 1.11
CA THR A 307 -6.39 12.59 0.00
C THR A 307 -5.66 13.62 -0.86
N CYS A 308 -6.27 14.77 -1.15
CA CYS A 308 -5.60 15.84 -1.90
C CYS A 308 -4.36 16.39 -1.17
N ASN A 309 -4.46 16.64 0.15
CA ASN A 309 -3.33 17.14 0.95
C ASN A 309 -2.22 16.08 1.06
N GLN A 310 -2.59 14.83 1.31
CA GLN A 310 -1.66 13.69 1.36
C GLN A 310 -0.95 13.51 0.01
N THR A 311 -1.69 13.63 -1.10
CA THR A 311 -1.11 13.56 -2.45
C THR A 311 -0.10 14.69 -2.68
N CYS A 312 -0.43 15.93 -2.32
CA CYS A 312 0.52 17.04 -2.44
C CYS A 312 1.79 16.80 -1.59
N ALA A 313 1.66 16.28 -0.37
CA ALA A 313 2.82 15.96 0.46
C ALA A 313 3.68 14.85 -0.16
N THR A 314 3.05 13.71 -0.50
CA THR A 314 3.73 12.52 -1.02
C THR A 314 4.30 12.74 -2.43
N ALA A 315 3.65 13.51 -3.28
CA ALA A 315 4.19 13.88 -4.59
C ALA A 315 5.42 14.79 -4.49
N ASN A 316 5.45 15.72 -3.54
CA ASN A 316 6.66 16.52 -3.29
C ASN A 316 7.80 15.69 -2.69
N ILE A 317 7.50 14.69 -1.85
CA ILE A 317 8.49 13.70 -1.40
C ILE A 317 9.07 12.94 -2.61
N ASN A 318 8.20 12.41 -3.49
CA ASN A 318 8.63 11.69 -4.68
C ASN A 318 9.49 12.57 -5.60
N LEU A 319 9.08 13.82 -5.85
CA LEU A 319 9.86 14.77 -6.65
C LEU A 319 11.22 15.10 -6.02
N ALA A 320 11.28 15.25 -4.70
CA ALA A 320 12.54 15.47 -4.00
C ALA A 320 13.49 14.27 -4.12
N ILE A 321 12.96 13.05 -4.02
CA ILE A 321 13.73 11.81 -4.22
C ILE A 321 14.23 11.71 -5.66
N ILE A 322 13.37 11.98 -6.65
CA ILE A 322 13.75 11.99 -8.07
C ILE A 322 14.85 13.02 -8.32
N ALA A 323 14.73 14.22 -7.76
CA ALA A 323 15.76 15.26 -7.88
C ALA A 323 17.09 14.83 -7.25
N ASP A 324 17.07 14.21 -6.05
CA ASP A 324 18.27 13.64 -5.40
C ASP A 324 18.94 12.56 -6.28
N ILE A 325 18.15 11.68 -6.89
CA ILE A 325 18.63 10.64 -7.83
C ILE A 325 19.29 11.25 -9.08
N LEU A 326 18.69 12.32 -9.60
CA LEU A 326 19.21 13.05 -10.77
C LEU A 326 20.35 14.02 -10.40
N ASN A 327 20.79 14.02 -9.13
CA ASN A 327 21.83 14.89 -8.59
C ASN A 327 21.49 16.40 -8.70
N ASP A 328 20.19 16.74 -8.76
CA ASP A 328 19.69 18.11 -8.67
C ASP A 328 19.32 18.43 -7.22
N ARG A 329 20.35 18.79 -6.46
CA ARG A 329 20.24 19.05 -5.03
C ARG A 329 19.35 20.24 -4.70
N ASN A 330 19.37 21.28 -5.54
CA ASN A 330 18.60 22.49 -5.29
C ASN A 330 17.11 22.19 -5.39
N GLU A 331 16.72 21.50 -6.47
CA GLU A 331 15.34 21.05 -6.64
C GLU A 331 14.92 20.11 -5.51
N ALA A 332 15.78 19.18 -5.09
CA ALA A 332 15.48 18.27 -3.99
C ALA A 332 15.14 19.00 -2.67
N ILE A 333 15.89 20.06 -2.35
CA ILE A 333 15.65 20.89 -1.15
C ILE A 333 14.35 21.66 -1.26
N VAL A 334 14.08 22.28 -2.41
CA VAL A 334 12.83 23.02 -2.67
C VAL A 334 11.63 22.10 -2.50
N ARG A 335 11.66 20.91 -3.11
CA ARG A 335 10.58 19.93 -3.01
C ARG A 335 10.41 19.38 -1.59
N LEU A 336 11.49 19.17 -0.84
CA LEU A 336 11.38 18.80 0.58
C LEU A 336 10.69 19.90 1.41
N GLN A 337 10.97 21.18 1.14
CA GLN A 337 10.30 22.28 1.84
C GLN A 337 8.80 22.31 1.54
N ASP A 338 8.42 22.12 0.28
CA ASP A 338 7.01 21.99 -0.11
C ASP A 338 6.34 20.78 0.56
N ALA A 339 7.02 19.64 0.60
CA ALA A 339 6.53 18.44 1.28
C ALA A 339 6.25 18.70 2.77
N LYS A 340 7.14 19.42 3.48
CA LYS A 340 6.94 19.83 4.88
C LYS A 340 5.70 20.69 5.07
N VAL A 341 5.44 21.64 4.17
CA VAL A 341 4.27 22.52 4.23
C VAL A 341 2.98 21.70 4.10
N TRP A 342 2.94 20.74 3.17
CA TRP A 342 1.77 19.88 2.97
C TRP A 342 1.62 18.82 4.06
N ALA A 343 2.71 18.24 4.56
CA ALA A 343 2.69 17.25 5.64
C ALA A 343 2.07 17.83 6.93
N LYS A 344 2.32 19.10 7.24
CA LYS A 344 1.65 19.81 8.36
C LYS A 344 0.14 19.93 8.21
N LYS A 345 -0.38 19.89 6.97
CA LYS A 345 -1.82 19.89 6.67
C LYS A 345 -2.42 18.48 6.67
N CYS A 346 -1.60 17.46 6.91
CA CYS A 346 -2.00 16.07 6.95
C CYS A 346 -1.95 15.56 8.39
N PHE A 347 -3.05 15.00 8.89
CA PHE A 347 -3.06 14.22 10.13
C PHE A 347 -2.59 12.78 9.86
N ASN A 348 -1.43 12.63 9.22
CA ASN A 348 -0.87 11.32 8.86
C ASN A 348 0.56 11.22 9.40
N ILE A 349 0.79 10.29 10.33
CA ILE A 349 2.07 10.13 11.02
C ILE A 349 3.14 9.61 10.05
N ASP A 350 2.77 8.71 9.15
CA ASP A 350 3.71 8.08 8.21
C ASP A 350 4.31 9.10 7.25
N ILE A 351 3.50 10.02 6.73
CA ILE A 351 3.99 11.11 5.85
C ILE A 351 4.97 12.01 6.60
N ASN A 352 4.68 12.35 7.85
CA ASN A 352 5.57 13.19 8.66
C ASN A 352 6.91 12.48 8.93
N GLU A 353 6.88 11.17 9.15
CA GLU A 353 8.09 10.39 9.36
C GLU A 353 8.94 10.31 8.08
N GLN A 354 8.32 10.13 6.93
CA GLN A 354 9.03 10.13 5.64
C GLN A 354 9.72 11.46 5.34
N VAL A 355 9.04 12.58 5.63
CA VAL A 355 9.64 13.91 5.48
C VAL A 355 10.90 14.05 6.33
N LYS A 356 10.89 13.54 7.58
CA LYS A 356 12.07 13.56 8.45
C LYS A 356 13.19 12.67 7.91
N GLN A 357 12.87 11.47 7.44
CA GLN A 357 13.86 10.54 6.87
C GLN A 357 14.54 11.14 5.63
N LEU A 358 13.75 11.76 4.74
CA LEU A 358 14.27 12.43 3.55
C LEU A 358 15.16 13.63 3.92
N GLU A 359 14.77 14.43 4.92
CA GLU A 359 15.59 15.53 5.42
C GLU A 359 16.94 15.04 5.96
N GLN A 360 16.95 13.98 6.77
CA GLN A 360 18.18 13.39 7.29
C GLN A 360 19.08 12.90 6.15
N ARG A 361 18.51 12.25 5.13
CA ARG A 361 19.23 11.78 3.93
C ARG A 361 19.89 12.92 3.17
N LEU A 362 19.14 13.99 2.88
CA LEU A 362 19.68 15.15 2.17
C LEU A 362 20.78 15.85 3.00
N ASN A 363 20.63 15.94 4.33
CA ASN A 363 21.67 16.52 5.19
C ASN A 363 22.95 15.68 5.25
N TYR A 364 22.82 14.34 5.31
CA TYR A 364 23.97 13.44 5.30
C TYR A 364 24.77 13.55 4.00
N SER A 365 24.09 13.62 2.85
CA SER A 365 24.78 13.80 1.57
C SER A 365 25.57 15.12 1.53
N THR A 366 25.16 16.18 2.25
CA THR A 366 25.94 17.43 2.32
C THR A 366 27.31 17.23 2.97
N GLN A 367 27.39 16.41 4.00
CA GLN A 367 28.60 16.23 4.79
C GLN A 367 29.64 15.39 4.04
N VAL A 368 29.18 14.41 3.24
CA VAL A 368 30.05 13.53 2.46
C VAL A 368 30.69 14.23 1.25
N TYR A 369 30.03 15.22 0.64
CA TYR A 369 30.58 15.98 -0.50
C TYR A 369 31.44 17.19 -0.09
N LYS A 370 31.53 17.51 1.21
CA LYS A 370 32.36 18.60 1.74
C LYS A 370 33.70 18.12 2.35
N GLY A 371 33.94 16.81 2.41
CA GLY A 371 35.22 16.20 2.79
C GLY A 371 35.80 15.42 1.62
#